data_AF-A0AAV3B1V9-F1
#
_entry.id   AF-A0AAV3B1V9-F1
#
_cell.length_a   1.000
_cell.length_b   1.000
_cell.length_c   1.000
_cell.angle_alpha   90.00
_cell.angle_beta   90.00
_cell.angle_gamma   90.00
#
_symmetry.space_group_name_H-M   'P 1'
#
loop_
_entity.id
_entity.type
_entity.pdbx_description
1 polymer ?
#
loop_
_entity_poly.entity_id
_entity_poly.type
_entity_poly.pdbx_seq_one_letter_code
_entity_poly.pdbx_strand_id
1 'polypeptide(L)'
;MTQVFQRGSSTLAAVMTLFSLGLFWLSAIHRQLDNIQQITGEEQRYLRAYNQAESSLNWGVSQRWALRIPWRVGSAWHCMAHQELGLKACVKRSSLAGFFILKGESLPLGSLPPLMLYQRVKLKAVTGSSGNYQLIDTPHGWLDFCPDKDAQFCLD
;
A
#
# COMPACT_ATOMS: atom_id res chain seq x y z
N MET A 1 -63.64 -33.59 34.03
CA MET A 1 -62.20 -33.46 33.73
C MET A 1 -61.92 -31.99 33.42
N THR A 2 -61.54 -31.21 34.42
CA THR A 2 -61.25 -29.78 34.28
C THR A 2 -59.76 -29.60 34.05
N GLN A 3 -59.41 -29.20 32.83
CA GLN A 3 -58.04 -28.90 32.43
C GLN A 3 -57.62 -27.61 33.15
N VAL A 4 -56.73 -27.73 34.14
CA VAL A 4 -56.14 -26.59 34.83
C VAL A 4 -55.17 -25.93 33.85
N PHE A 5 -55.54 -24.79 33.27
CA PHE A 5 -54.63 -23.98 32.48
C PHE A 5 -53.57 -23.40 33.42
N GLN A 6 -52.40 -24.03 33.43
CA GLN A 6 -51.26 -23.68 34.28
C GLN A 6 -50.69 -22.32 33.86
N ARG A 7 -51.14 -21.23 34.49
CA ARG A 7 -50.77 -19.83 34.16
C ARG A 7 -49.25 -19.54 34.20
N GLY A 8 -48.46 -20.35 34.91
CA GLY A 8 -46.99 -20.24 34.94
C GLY A 8 -46.25 -20.76 33.71
N SER A 9 -46.90 -21.57 32.87
CA SER A 9 -46.29 -22.08 31.62
C SER A 9 -46.19 -20.99 30.54
N SER A 10 -47.20 -20.11 30.46
CA SER A 10 -47.25 -19.02 29.46
C SER A 10 -46.18 -17.94 29.70
N THR A 11 -45.95 -17.58 30.97
CA THR A 11 -44.90 -16.61 31.32
C THR A 11 -43.49 -17.16 31.07
N LEU A 12 -43.26 -18.44 31.35
CA LEU A 12 -41.99 -19.09 31.08
C LEU A 12 -41.70 -19.18 29.58
N ALA A 13 -42.71 -19.48 28.76
CA ALA A 13 -42.58 -19.45 27.31
C ALA A 13 -42.24 -18.05 26.77
N ALA A 14 -42.87 -17.00 27.29
CA ALA A 14 -42.58 -15.61 26.90
C ALA A 14 -41.15 -15.18 27.30
N VAL A 15 -40.67 -15.60 28.47
CA VAL A 15 -39.29 -15.33 28.90
C VAL A 15 -38.30 -16.07 28.01
N MET A 16 -38.54 -17.35 27.72
CA MET A 16 -37.71 -18.15 26.82
C MET A 16 -37.63 -17.54 25.41
N THR A 17 -38.74 -17.03 24.87
CA THR A 17 -38.75 -16.38 23.55
C THR A 17 -38.02 -15.04 23.56
N LEU A 18 -38.13 -14.26 24.64
CA LEU A 18 -37.36 -13.03 24.79
C LEU A 18 -35.85 -13.32 24.88
N PHE A 19 -35.45 -14.32 25.64
CA PHE A 19 -34.05 -14.74 25.71
C PHE A 19 -33.54 -15.25 24.37
N SER A 20 -34.32 -16.04 23.64
CA SER A 20 -33.90 -16.54 22.33
C SER A 20 -33.77 -15.40 21.31
N LEU A 21 -34.71 -14.46 21.27
CA LEU A 21 -34.60 -13.26 20.43
C LEU A 21 -33.38 -12.41 20.79
N GLY A 22 -33.08 -12.25 22.08
CA GLY A 22 -31.87 -11.56 22.55
C GLY A 22 -30.58 -12.24 22.09
N LEU A 23 -30.52 -13.58 22.14
CA LEU A 23 -29.38 -14.35 21.66
C LEU A 23 -29.21 -14.26 20.13
N PHE A 24 -30.32 -14.32 19.38
CA PHE A 24 -30.28 -14.14 17.93
C PHE A 24 -29.80 -12.73 17.56
N TRP A 25 -30.27 -11.69 18.25
CA TRP A 25 -29.84 -10.32 18.02
C TRP A 25 -28.34 -10.13 18.32
N LEU A 26 -27.88 -10.64 19.47
CA LEU A 26 -26.47 -10.57 19.84
C LEU A 26 -25.57 -11.31 18.83
N SER A 27 -26.00 -12.49 18.37
CA SER A 27 -25.27 -13.27 17.37
C SER A 27 -25.18 -12.53 16.02
N ALA A 28 -26.27 -11.87 15.60
CA ALA A 28 -26.27 -11.06 14.38
C ALA A 28 -25.32 -9.86 14.48
N ILE A 29 -25.32 -9.14 15.61
CA ILE A 29 -24.39 -8.02 15.86
C ILE A 29 -22.94 -8.51 15.87
N HIS A 30 -22.67 -9.63 16.52
CA HIS A 30 -21.31 -10.19 16.59
C HIS A 30 -20.77 -10.48 15.19
N ARG A 31 -21.57 -11.15 14.35
CA ARG A 31 -21.20 -11.47 12.98
C ARG A 31 -21.04 -10.21 12.10
N GLN A 32 -21.81 -9.16 12.36
CA GLN A 32 -21.65 -7.88 11.66
C GLN A 32 -20.35 -7.18 12.04
N LEU A 33 -19.97 -7.21 13.32
CA LEU A 33 -18.74 -6.61 13.83
C LEU A 33 -17.50 -7.30 13.25
N ASP A 34 -17.49 -8.62 13.22
CA ASP A 34 -16.36 -9.41 12.69
C ASP A 34 -16.08 -9.06 11.23
N ASN A 35 -17.13 -8.94 10.41
CA ASN A 35 -17.00 -8.56 9.00
C ASN A 35 -16.42 -7.14 8.83
N ILE A 36 -16.85 -6.17 9.66
CA ILE A 36 -16.34 -4.80 9.62
C ILE A 36 -14.87 -4.75 10.01
N GLN A 37 -14.48 -5.50 11.05
CA GLN A 37 -13.08 -5.59 11.48
C GLN A 37 -12.19 -6.15 10.38
N GLN A 38 -12.64 -7.19 9.67
CA GLN A 38 -11.86 -7.78 8.58
C GLN A 38 -11.66 -6.79 7.42
N ILE A 39 -12.72 -6.15 6.94
CA ILE A 39 -12.66 -5.17 5.85
C ILE A 39 -11.73 -4.01 6.22
N THR A 40 -11.89 -3.49 7.44
CA THR A 40 -11.07 -2.36 7.93
C THR A 40 -9.59 -2.76 8.05
N GLY A 41 -9.30 -4.00 8.45
CA GLY A 41 -7.94 -4.50 8.57
C GLY A 41 -7.21 -4.64 7.23
N GLU A 42 -7.91 -4.98 6.15
CA GLU A 42 -7.34 -5.01 4.79
C GLU A 42 -7.08 -3.61 4.25
N GLU A 43 -8.06 -2.71 4.38
CA GLU A 43 -7.94 -1.32 3.95
C GLU A 43 -6.81 -0.60 4.70
N GLN A 44 -6.74 -0.74 6.02
CA GLN A 44 -5.66 -0.15 6.82
C GLN A 44 -4.28 -0.67 6.40
N ARG A 45 -4.17 -1.97 6.09
CA ARG A 45 -2.91 -2.55 5.61
C ARG A 45 -2.51 -1.97 4.26
N TYR A 46 -3.45 -1.89 3.32
CA TYR A 46 -3.21 -1.27 2.02
C TYR A 46 -2.80 0.21 2.15
N LEU A 47 -3.52 1.00 2.95
CA LEU A 47 -3.21 2.42 3.18
C LEU A 47 -1.83 2.63 3.82
N ARG A 48 -1.42 1.76 4.75
CA ARG A 48 -0.07 1.81 5.31
C ARG A 48 0.99 1.51 4.25
N ALA A 49 0.77 0.49 3.43
CA ALA A 49 1.67 0.13 2.34
C ALA A 49 1.81 1.29 1.33
N TYR A 50 0.68 1.85 0.91
CA TYR A 50 0.61 3.00 0.01
C TYR A 50 1.40 4.19 0.57
N ASN A 51 1.12 4.60 1.82
CA ASN A 51 1.82 5.71 2.45
C ASN A 51 3.33 5.45 2.62
N GLN A 52 3.73 4.20 2.82
CA GLN A 52 5.14 3.83 2.90
C GLN A 52 5.83 3.90 1.52
N ALA A 53 5.17 3.48 0.45
CA ALA A 53 5.67 3.64 -0.92
C ALA A 53 5.78 5.14 -1.30
N GLU A 54 4.79 5.95 -0.93
CA GLU A 54 4.76 7.40 -1.11
C GLU A 54 5.92 8.07 -0.35
N SER A 55 6.11 7.68 0.91
CA SER A 55 7.22 8.15 1.74
C SER A 55 8.57 7.76 1.15
N SER A 56 8.66 6.54 0.59
CA SER A 56 9.87 6.06 -0.09
C SER A 56 10.18 6.85 -1.35
N LEU A 57 9.16 7.19 -2.16
CA LEU A 57 9.32 8.08 -3.32
C LEU A 57 9.85 9.44 -2.91
N ASN A 58 9.18 10.12 -1.97
CA ASN A 58 9.56 11.45 -1.54
C ASN A 58 10.98 11.47 -0.91
N TRP A 59 11.29 10.46 -0.10
CA TRP A 59 12.64 10.26 0.41
C TRP A 59 13.66 10.08 -0.71
N GLY A 60 13.36 9.24 -1.71
CA GLY A 60 14.20 9.00 -2.88
C GLY A 60 14.50 10.25 -3.71
N VAL A 61 13.52 11.15 -3.86
CA VAL A 61 13.70 12.45 -4.54
C VAL A 61 14.74 13.31 -3.80
N SER A 62 14.69 13.31 -2.47
CA SER A 62 15.62 14.09 -1.64
C SER A 62 17.06 13.55 -1.60
N GLN A 63 17.29 12.32 -2.08
CA GLN A 63 18.61 11.69 -2.04
C GLN A 63 19.57 12.23 -3.11
N ARG A 64 20.87 12.08 -2.83
CA ARG A 64 21.93 12.25 -3.82
C ARG A 64 22.25 10.91 -4.44
N TRP A 65 22.11 10.82 -5.76
CA TRP A 65 22.28 9.60 -6.51
C TRP A 65 23.62 9.59 -7.23
N ALA A 66 24.47 8.61 -6.88
CA ALA A 66 25.71 8.35 -7.59
C ALA A 66 25.42 7.44 -8.80
N LEU A 67 25.24 8.04 -9.98
CA LEU A 67 24.83 7.34 -11.20
C LEU A 67 25.96 7.37 -12.24
N ARG A 68 26.27 6.21 -12.82
CA ARG A 68 27.26 6.10 -13.90
C ARG A 68 26.57 6.18 -15.26
N ILE A 69 26.62 7.33 -15.91
CA ILE A 69 26.03 7.62 -17.23
C ILE A 69 27.08 7.36 -18.33
N PRO A 70 26.73 6.85 -19.54
CA PRO A 70 25.38 6.63 -20.09
C PRO A 70 24.74 5.30 -19.73
N TRP A 71 23.43 5.33 -19.43
CA TRP A 71 22.62 4.15 -19.15
C TRP A 71 22.10 3.52 -20.45
N ARG A 72 22.33 2.22 -20.61
CA ARG A 72 21.76 1.43 -21.69
C ARG A 72 20.28 1.15 -21.40
N VAL A 73 19.48 0.98 -22.46
CA VAL A 73 18.10 0.48 -22.32
C VAL A 73 18.16 -0.90 -21.67
N GLY A 74 17.31 -1.14 -20.67
CA GLY A 74 17.31 -2.38 -19.89
C GLY A 74 18.39 -2.47 -18.79
N SER A 75 19.04 -1.37 -18.41
CA SER A 75 19.90 -1.33 -17.22
C SER A 75 19.12 -1.70 -15.96
N ALA A 76 19.76 -2.43 -15.03
CA ALA A 76 19.19 -2.76 -13.74
C ALA A 76 18.78 -1.51 -12.94
N TRP A 77 17.85 -1.68 -12.00
CA TRP A 77 17.49 -0.64 -11.05
C TRP A 77 18.68 -0.27 -10.16
N HIS A 78 18.91 1.03 -9.96
CA HIS A 78 19.85 1.50 -8.94
C HIS A 78 19.04 1.89 -7.71
N CYS A 79 19.23 1.19 -6.59
CA CYS A 79 18.40 1.34 -5.41
C CYS A 79 19.16 1.90 -4.21
N MET A 80 18.45 2.64 -3.37
CA MET A 80 18.85 3.07 -2.04
C MET A 80 17.78 2.63 -1.05
N ALA A 81 18.19 2.29 0.17
CA ALA A 81 17.26 1.92 1.24
C ALA A 81 17.66 2.58 2.57
N HIS A 82 16.66 3.02 3.33
CA HIS A 82 16.80 3.48 4.69
C HIS A 82 16.20 2.43 5.63
N GLN A 83 17.06 1.59 6.22
CA GLN A 83 16.62 0.43 7.00
C GLN A 83 15.75 0.81 8.20
N GLU A 84 16.14 1.84 8.96
CA GLU A 84 15.41 2.23 10.19
C GLU A 84 13.98 2.72 9.92
N LEU A 85 13.75 3.37 8.77
CA LEU A 85 12.44 3.87 8.37
C LEU A 85 11.71 2.91 7.41
N GLY A 86 12.34 1.79 7.04
CA GLY A 86 11.81 0.84 6.07
C GLY A 86 11.53 1.45 4.70
N LEU A 87 12.31 2.45 4.26
CA LEU A 87 12.11 3.12 2.98
C LEU A 87 13.03 2.53 1.91
N LYS A 88 12.51 2.33 0.70
CA LYS A 88 13.32 1.86 -0.43
C LYS A 88 12.90 2.57 -1.70
N ALA A 89 13.88 3.20 -2.35
CA ALA A 89 13.68 3.91 -3.60
C ALA A 89 14.68 3.40 -4.64
N CYS A 90 14.26 3.30 -5.90
CA CYS A 90 15.08 2.86 -7.00
C CYS A 90 14.92 3.79 -8.20
N VAL A 91 15.99 4.10 -8.90
CA VAL A 91 15.96 4.92 -10.12
C VAL A 91 16.34 4.08 -11.33
N LYS A 92 15.64 4.31 -12.45
CA LYS A 92 15.94 3.72 -13.75
C LYS A 92 15.75 4.69 -14.90
N ARG A 93 16.44 4.46 -16.02
CA ARG A 93 16.26 5.26 -17.24
C ARG A 93 14.87 5.01 -17.81
N SER A 94 14.14 6.06 -18.17
CA SER A 94 12.85 5.95 -18.86
C SER A 94 13.03 5.74 -20.37
N SER A 95 12.01 5.23 -21.03
CA SER A 95 11.92 5.21 -22.50
C SER A 95 11.91 6.64 -23.08
N LEU A 96 11.39 7.62 -22.32
CA LEU A 96 11.37 9.02 -22.71
C LEU A 96 12.76 9.67 -22.51
N ALA A 97 13.31 10.21 -23.60
CA ALA A 97 14.66 10.80 -23.59
C ALA A 97 14.79 11.96 -22.59
N GLY A 98 15.82 11.89 -21.75
CA GLY A 98 16.10 12.91 -20.72
C GLY A 98 15.29 12.74 -19.43
N PHE A 99 14.43 11.72 -19.34
CA PHE A 99 13.66 11.39 -18.15
C PHE A 99 14.12 10.06 -17.54
N PHE A 100 13.85 9.94 -16.25
CA PHE A 100 14.12 8.78 -15.43
C PHE A 100 12.85 8.42 -14.66
N ILE A 101 12.75 7.16 -14.28
CA ILE A 101 11.70 6.64 -13.42
C ILE A 101 12.31 6.47 -12.04
N LEU A 102 11.72 7.11 -11.05
CA LEU A 102 11.90 6.77 -9.65
C LEU A 102 10.77 5.83 -9.22
N LYS A 103 11.11 4.73 -8.57
CA LYS A 103 10.20 3.74 -7.98
C LYS A 103 10.36 3.79 -6.46
N GLY A 104 9.27 3.97 -5.73
CA GLY A 104 9.23 3.83 -4.27
C GLY A 104 8.48 2.55 -3.91
N GLU A 105 9.04 1.78 -2.99
CA GLU A 105 8.49 0.48 -2.60
C GLU A 105 8.04 0.52 -1.14
N SER A 106 6.88 -0.09 -0.85
CA SER A 106 6.50 -0.43 0.52
C SER A 106 7.30 -1.63 1.02
N LEU A 107 7.22 -1.93 2.31
CA LEU A 107 7.57 -3.25 2.81
C LEU A 107 6.61 -4.31 2.22
N PRO A 108 7.04 -5.56 2.05
CA PRO A 108 6.15 -6.65 1.64
C PRO A 108 5.01 -6.88 2.65
N LEU A 109 3.81 -7.17 2.15
CA LEU A 109 2.64 -7.48 2.98
C LEU A 109 2.45 -9.00 3.07
N GLY A 110 3.20 -9.64 3.97
CA GLY A 110 3.17 -11.10 4.10
C GLY A 110 3.72 -11.77 2.82
N SER A 111 2.88 -12.49 2.10
CA SER A 111 3.24 -13.11 0.81
C SER A 111 3.01 -12.22 -0.41
N LEU A 112 2.38 -11.04 -0.23
CA LEU A 112 2.14 -10.11 -1.33
C LEU A 112 3.42 -9.33 -1.65
N PRO A 113 3.70 -9.08 -2.95
CA PRO A 113 4.79 -8.21 -3.35
C PRO A 113 4.60 -6.81 -2.76
N PRO A 114 5.68 -6.04 -2.59
CA PRO A 114 5.59 -4.67 -2.12
C PRO A 114 4.73 -3.83 -3.07
N LEU A 115 3.97 -2.89 -2.51
CA LEU A 115 3.27 -1.87 -3.28
C LEU A 115 4.33 -0.94 -3.88
N MET A 116 4.22 -0.67 -5.18
CA MET A 116 5.16 0.16 -5.92
C MET A 116 4.44 1.38 -6.45
N LEU A 117 5.01 2.55 -6.19
CA LEU A 117 4.60 3.81 -6.80
C LEU A 117 5.75 4.36 -7.63
N TYR A 118 5.42 5.15 -8.65
CA TYR A 118 6.36 5.67 -9.62
C TYR A 118 6.27 7.18 -9.73
N GLN A 119 7.42 7.81 -9.99
CA GLN A 119 7.53 9.23 -10.26
C GLN A 119 8.49 9.43 -11.43
N ARG A 120 8.05 10.15 -12.47
CA ARG A 120 8.98 10.64 -13.50
C ARG A 120 9.80 11.80 -12.93
N VAL A 121 11.10 11.71 -13.16
CA VAL A 121 12.08 12.68 -12.67
C VAL A 121 13.09 13.05 -13.75
N LYS A 122 13.74 14.19 -13.57
CA LYS A 122 14.92 14.60 -14.33
C LYS A 122 16.13 14.63 -13.39
N LEU A 123 17.32 14.43 -13.97
CA LEU A 123 18.56 14.56 -13.22
C LEU A 123 19.05 16.01 -13.23
N LYS A 124 19.44 16.50 -12.05
CA LYS A 124 20.17 17.75 -11.86
C LYS A 124 21.57 17.41 -11.36
N ALA A 125 22.59 17.73 -12.15
CA ALA A 125 23.98 17.53 -11.73
C ALA A 125 24.28 18.37 -10.48
N VAL A 126 24.95 17.77 -9.49
CA VAL A 126 25.40 18.47 -8.29
C VAL A 126 26.72 19.18 -8.61
N THR A 127 26.78 20.50 -8.43
CA THR A 127 27.98 21.30 -8.69
C THR A 127 29.16 20.79 -7.86
N GLY A 128 30.31 20.58 -8.49
CA GLY A 128 31.54 20.14 -7.82
C GLY A 128 31.66 18.62 -7.59
N SER A 129 30.75 17.80 -8.13
CA SER A 129 30.87 16.35 -8.03
C SER A 129 30.44 15.65 -9.33
N SER A 130 31.40 15.03 -10.02
CA SER A 130 31.14 14.24 -11.22
C SER A 130 30.40 12.96 -10.86
N GLY A 131 29.25 12.71 -11.48
CA GLY A 131 28.48 11.46 -11.30
C GLY A 131 27.46 11.50 -10.16
N ASN A 132 27.34 12.61 -9.42
CA ASN A 132 26.29 12.79 -8.42
C ASN A 132 25.16 13.68 -8.96
N TYR A 133 23.94 13.18 -8.80
CA TYR A 133 22.73 13.82 -9.30
C TYR A 133 21.69 13.94 -8.19
N GLN A 134 20.98 15.06 -8.20
CA GLN A 134 19.71 15.21 -7.50
C GLN A 134 18.57 14.94 -8.49
N LEU A 135 17.45 14.45 -7.99
CA LEU A 135 16.25 14.26 -8.78
C LEU A 135 15.39 15.53 -8.70
N ILE A 136 14.75 15.87 -9.81
CA ILE A 136 13.72 16.90 -9.87
C ILE A 136 12.45 16.25 -10.39
N ASP A 137 11.37 16.37 -9.63
CA ASP A 137 10.06 15.88 -10.03
C ASP A 137 9.54 16.61 -11.26
N THR A 138 8.93 15.85 -12.15
CA THR A 138 8.22 16.42 -13.29
C THR A 138 6.76 16.61 -12.92
N PRO A 139 6.14 17.75 -13.30
CA PRO A 139 4.70 17.95 -13.12
C PRO A 139 3.91 16.77 -13.70
N HIS A 140 2.90 16.30 -12.95
CA HIS A 140 2.08 15.14 -13.33
C HIS A 140 2.87 13.86 -13.62
N GLY A 141 4.04 13.70 -12.99
CA GLY A 141 4.90 12.53 -13.15
C GLY A 141 4.61 11.37 -12.19
N TRP A 142 3.77 11.59 -11.18
CA TRP A 142 3.38 10.58 -10.18
C TRP A 142 2.37 9.60 -10.77
N LEU A 143 2.59 8.30 -10.59
CA LEU A 143 1.80 7.22 -11.17
C LEU A 143 1.83 5.97 -10.26
N ASP A 144 0.71 5.27 -10.16
CA ASP A 144 0.56 3.97 -9.48
C ASP A 144 0.85 2.76 -10.40
N PHE A 145 1.18 3.03 -11.67
CA PHE A 145 1.57 2.03 -12.67
C PHE A 145 2.87 2.42 -13.37
N CYS A 146 3.47 1.46 -14.09
CA CYS A 146 4.72 1.69 -14.83
C CYS A 146 4.57 2.87 -15.81
N PRO A 147 5.38 3.93 -15.71
CA PRO A 147 5.22 5.13 -16.54
C PRO A 147 5.47 4.93 -18.03
N ASP A 148 6.12 3.84 -18.42
CA ASP A 148 6.48 3.53 -19.80
C ASP A 148 5.53 2.46 -20.37
N LYS A 149 5.19 2.58 -21.66
CA LYS A 149 4.29 1.62 -22.34
C LYS A 149 4.86 0.21 -22.38
N ASP A 150 6.18 0.12 -22.50
CA ASP A 150 6.88 -1.15 -22.46
C ASP A 150 7.27 -1.46 -21.00
N ALA A 151 6.66 -2.52 -20.46
CA ALA A 151 6.88 -2.94 -19.08
C ALA A 151 8.34 -3.27 -18.78
N GLN A 152 9.17 -3.62 -19.78
CA GLN A 152 10.60 -3.92 -19.61
C GLN A 152 11.39 -2.77 -18.96
N PHE A 153 10.90 -1.52 -19.06
CA PHE A 153 11.49 -0.37 -18.39
C PHE A 153 11.27 -0.38 -16.87
N CYS A 154 10.24 -1.08 -16.38
CA CYS A 154 9.93 -1.18 -14.95
C CYS A 154 10.20 -2.56 -14.34
N LEU A 155 10.36 -3.61 -15.16
CA LEU A 155 10.74 -4.94 -14.69
C LEU A 155 12.17 -4.93 -14.09
N ASP A 156 12.39 -5.83 -13.14
CA ASP A 156 13.67 -6.05 -12.47
C ASP A 156 14.65 -6.86 -13.34
#